data_AF-A0A9E3X654-F1
#
_entry.id   AF-A0A9E3X654-F1
#
_cell.length_a   1.000
_cell.length_b   1.000
_cell.length_c   1.000
_cell.angle_alpha   90.00
_cell.angle_beta   90.00
_cell.angle_gamma   90.00
#
_symmetry.space_group_name_H-M   'P 1'
#
loop_
_entity.id
_entity.type
_entity.pdbx_description
1 polymer ?
#
loop_
_entity_poly.entity_id
_entity_poly.type
_entity_poly.pdbx_seq_one_letter_code
_entity_poly.pdbx_strand_id
1 'polypeptide(L)'
;LFGDVLAVSSQELWLTLGLGSLILLTVMLFYKELLVISFDPVLAAVLRLPERFLRYLLLILIAVTIVVALQTVGIALVLAMLVTPAATAQLLTRRLPTMMLTAAILGAVANVAGLYVSYYVNIAAGPAMVLMATAFFLVVFFFAPQRGLLSRRLTAMSNVVTQKTQ
;
A
#
# COMPACT_ATOMS: atom_id res chain seq x y z
N LEU A 1 9.41 5.53 -19.76
CA LEU A 1 9.96 5.31 -18.39
C LEU A 1 9.12 6.05 -17.33
N PHE A 2 8.66 7.26 -17.65
CA PHE A 2 7.55 7.93 -16.98
C PHE A 2 6.34 7.77 -17.89
N GLY A 3 5.31 7.05 -17.44
CA GLY A 3 4.04 6.94 -18.15
C GLY A 3 3.34 8.29 -18.13
N ASP A 4 2.59 8.61 -19.19
CA ASP A 4 1.79 9.81 -19.24
C ASP A 4 0.35 9.46 -18.88
N VAL A 5 -0.02 9.74 -17.64
CA VAL A 5 -1.38 9.49 -17.12
C VAL A 5 -2.44 10.24 -17.93
N LEU A 6 -2.04 11.34 -18.60
CA LEU A 6 -2.92 12.12 -19.46
C LEU A 6 -3.09 11.52 -20.88
N ALA A 7 -2.20 10.61 -21.30
CA ALA A 7 -2.25 9.95 -22.61
C ALA A 7 -2.89 8.55 -22.58
N VAL A 8 -3.48 8.15 -21.45
CA VAL A 8 -4.16 6.86 -21.31
C VAL A 8 -5.33 6.79 -22.30
N SER A 9 -5.28 5.81 -23.19
CA SER A 9 -6.37 5.59 -24.14
C SER A 9 -7.61 5.05 -23.44
N SER A 10 -8.80 5.33 -23.98
CA SER A 10 -10.07 4.80 -23.46
C SER A 10 -10.04 3.28 -23.32
N GLN A 11 -9.36 2.58 -24.24
CA GLN A 11 -9.24 1.12 -24.24
C GLN A 11 -8.36 0.61 -23.08
N GLU A 12 -7.25 1.29 -22.77
CA GLU A 12 -6.41 0.95 -21.62
C GLU A 12 -7.13 1.23 -20.29
N LEU A 13 -7.97 2.26 -20.24
CA LEU A 13 -8.80 2.56 -19.06
C LEU A 13 -9.81 1.43 -18.79
N TRP A 14 -10.52 0.96 -19.82
CA TRP A 14 -11.44 -0.18 -19.69
C TRP A 14 -10.74 -1.48 -19.31
N LEU A 15 -9.56 -1.76 -19.88
CA LEU A 15 -8.77 -2.94 -19.50
C LEU A 15 -8.30 -2.87 -18.05
N THR A 16 -7.81 -1.71 -17.60
CA THR A 16 -7.37 -1.48 -16.23
C THR A 16 -8.55 -1.63 -15.24
N LEU A 17 -9.72 -1.08 -15.58
CA LEU A 17 -10.94 -1.24 -14.78
C LEU A 17 -11.41 -2.71 -14.73
N GLY A 18 -11.43 -3.41 -15.86
CA GLY A 18 -11.85 -4.80 -15.94
C GLY A 18 -10.93 -5.72 -15.14
N LEU A 19 -9.62 -5.63 -15.36
CA LEU A 19 -8.63 -6.42 -14.61
C LEU A 19 -8.59 -6.03 -13.14
N GLY A 20 -8.63 -4.74 -12.81
CA GLY A 20 -8.66 -4.25 -11.44
C GLY A 20 -9.88 -4.76 -10.67
N SER A 21 -11.06 -4.74 -11.30
CA SER A 21 -12.28 -5.29 -10.71
C SER A 21 -12.17 -6.81 -10.51
N LEU A 22 -11.61 -7.55 -11.46
CA LEU A 22 -11.41 -8.99 -11.35
C LEU A 22 -10.46 -9.35 -10.20
N ILE A 23 -9.36 -8.60 -10.06
CA ILE A 23 -8.39 -8.75 -8.96
C ILE A 23 -9.09 -8.48 -7.62
N LEU A 24 -9.79 -7.35 -7.49
CA LEU A 24 -10.50 -7.00 -6.25
C LEU A 24 -11.55 -8.04 -5.86
N LEU A 25 -12.33 -8.52 -6.83
CA LEU A 25 -13.36 -9.55 -6.61
C LEU A 25 -12.72 -10.87 -6.15
N THR A 26 -11.60 -11.26 -6.76
CA THR A 26 -10.85 -12.46 -6.37
C THR A 26 -10.27 -12.32 -4.96
N VAL A 27 -9.68 -11.16 -4.61
CA VAL A 27 -9.20 -10.89 -3.24
C VAL A 27 -10.33 -10.93 -2.23
N MET A 28 -11.51 -10.40 -2.59
CA MET A 28 -12.67 -10.39 -1.70
C MET A 28 -13.23 -11.81 -1.48
N LEU A 29 -13.28 -12.64 -2.53
CA LEU A 29 -13.73 -14.03 -2.45
C LEU A 29 -12.80 -14.89 -1.60
N PHE A 30 -11.48 -14.78 -1.83
CA PHE A 30 -10.45 -15.57 -1.14
C PHE A 30 -9.87 -14.88 0.10
N TYR A 31 -10.54 -13.85 0.62
CA TYR A 31 -10.01 -12.99 1.68
C TYR A 31 -9.60 -13.79 2.94
N LYS A 32 -10.41 -14.78 3.33
CA LYS A 32 -10.15 -15.59 4.52
C LYS A 32 -8.91 -16.47 4.34
N GLU A 33 -8.76 -17.14 3.19
CA GLU A 33 -7.61 -17.99 2.95
C GLU A 33 -6.31 -17.18 2.76
N LEU A 34 -6.39 -16.03 2.07
CA LEU A 34 -5.26 -15.11 1.89
C LEU A 34 -4.76 -14.51 3.21
N LEU A 35 -5.66 -14.29 4.18
CA LEU A 35 -5.29 -13.81 5.50
C LEU A 35 -4.53 -14.88 6.30
N VAL A 36 -5.03 -16.12 6.31
CA VAL A 36 -4.42 -17.21 7.08
C VAL A 36 -3.02 -17.51 6.57
N ILE A 37 -2.83 -17.61 5.25
CA ILE A 37 -1.51 -17.92 4.67
C ILE A 37 -0.49 -16.79 4.85
N SER A 38 -0.95 -15.53 4.97
CA SER A 38 -0.07 -14.36 5.11
C SER A 38 0.42 -14.14 6.55
N PHE A 39 -0.34 -14.57 7.55
CA PHE A 39 0.03 -14.43 8.97
C PHE A 39 0.62 -15.69 9.58
N ASP A 40 0.08 -16.86 9.23
CA ASP A 40 0.47 -18.12 9.85
C ASP A 40 0.40 -19.27 8.84
N PRO A 41 1.45 -19.43 8.01
CA PRO A 41 1.52 -20.53 7.06
C PRO A 41 1.54 -21.91 7.77
N VAL A 42 1.98 -21.96 9.03
CA VAL A 42 1.99 -23.20 9.82
C VAL A 42 0.56 -23.58 10.22
N LEU A 43 -0.24 -22.63 10.68
CA LEU A 43 -1.67 -22.85 10.95
C LEU A 43 -2.45 -23.23 9.70
N ALA A 44 -2.11 -22.66 8.53
CA ALA A 44 -2.71 -23.01 7.25
C ALA A 44 -2.49 -24.49 6.89
N ALA A 45 -1.29 -25.02 7.16
CA ALA A 45 -0.95 -26.42 6.94
C ALA A 45 -1.73 -27.36 7.88
N VAL A 46 -1.95 -26.95 9.13
CA VAL A 46 -2.76 -27.71 10.11
C VAL A 46 -4.25 -27.75 9.68
N LEU A 47 -4.76 -26.65 9.13
CA LEU A 47 -6.12 -26.53 8.60
C LEU A 47 -6.34 -27.27 7.26
N ARG A 48 -5.31 -27.95 6.73
CA ARG A 48 -5.32 -28.64 5.43
C ARG A 48 -5.75 -27.76 4.25
N LEU A 49 -5.48 -26.45 4.33
CA LEU A 49 -5.69 -25.57 3.20
C LEU A 49 -4.67 -25.87 2.09
N PRO A 50 -5.03 -25.72 0.81
CA PRO A 50 -4.11 -25.91 -0.30
C PRO A 50 -3.12 -24.74 -0.38
N GLU A 51 -2.16 -24.71 0.54
CA GLU A 51 -1.18 -23.62 0.73
C GLU A 51 -0.49 -23.24 -0.58
N ARG A 52 -0.03 -24.23 -1.35
CA ARG A 52 0.65 -23.99 -2.63
C ARG A 52 -0.24 -23.25 -3.62
N PHE A 53 -1.49 -23.67 -3.77
CA PHE A 53 -2.44 -23.03 -4.70
C PHE A 53 -2.70 -21.58 -4.30
N LEU A 54 -3.00 -21.33 -3.02
CA LEU A 54 -3.27 -20.00 -2.49
C LEU A 54 -2.06 -19.08 -2.59
N ARG A 55 -0.85 -19.62 -2.36
CA ARG A 55 0.39 -18.88 -2.50
C ARG A 55 0.66 -18.47 -3.94
N TYR A 56 0.51 -19.40 -4.89
CA TYR A 56 0.65 -19.08 -6.31
C TYR A 56 -0.44 -18.13 -6.78
N LEU A 57 -1.69 -18.30 -6.33
CA LEU A 57 -2.79 -17.38 -6.63
C LEU A 57 -2.44 -15.96 -6.18
N LEU A 58 -1.99 -15.78 -4.93
CA LEU A 58 -1.55 -14.49 -4.41
C LEU A 58 -0.42 -13.89 -5.25
N LEU A 59 0.61 -14.67 -5.56
CA LEU A 59 1.74 -14.22 -6.37
C LEU A 59 1.32 -13.80 -7.79
N ILE A 60 0.40 -14.55 -8.41
CA ILE A 60 -0.16 -14.21 -9.73
C ILE A 60 -0.97 -12.92 -9.65
N LEU A 61 -1.84 -12.76 -8.66
CA LEU A 61 -2.61 -11.53 -8.48
C LEU A 61 -1.69 -10.32 -8.31
N ILE A 62 -0.65 -10.43 -7.48
CA ILE A 62 0.33 -9.37 -7.28
C ILE A 62 1.04 -9.06 -8.60
N ALA A 63 1.51 -10.08 -9.33
CA ALA A 63 2.20 -9.90 -10.60
C ALA A 63 1.31 -9.18 -11.63
N VAL A 64 0.07 -9.63 -11.82
CA VAL A 64 -0.88 -8.99 -12.74
C VAL A 64 -1.15 -7.55 -12.32
N THR A 65 -1.39 -7.30 -11.03
CA THR A 65 -1.63 -5.95 -10.50
C THR A 65 -0.46 -5.02 -10.80
N ILE A 66 0.77 -5.49 -10.56
CA ILE A 66 1.98 -4.70 -10.84
C ILE A 66 2.09 -4.43 -12.34
N VAL A 67 1.99 -5.46 -13.20
CA VAL A 67 2.13 -5.29 -14.66
C VAL A 67 1.13 -4.27 -15.21
N VAL A 68 -0.13 -4.33 -14.79
CA VAL A 68 -1.17 -3.37 -15.21
C VAL A 68 -0.84 -1.94 -14.74
N ALA A 69 -0.37 -1.79 -13.49
CA ALA A 69 0.03 -0.49 -12.96
C ALA A 69 1.28 0.09 -13.67
N LEU A 70 2.22 -0.78 -14.07
CA LEU A 70 3.44 -0.38 -14.75
C LEU A 70 3.17 0.24 -16.12
N GLN A 71 2.17 -0.26 -16.83
CA GLN A 71 1.83 0.22 -18.17
C GLN A 71 1.26 1.64 -18.16
N THR A 72 0.45 1.97 -17.15
CA THR A 72 -0.22 3.28 -17.05
C THR A 72 0.67 4.38 -16.47
N VAL A 73 1.47 4.07 -15.45
CA VAL A 73 2.21 5.11 -14.70
C VAL A 73 3.72 5.00 -14.89
N GLY A 74 4.27 3.80 -15.10
CA GLY A 74 5.72 3.56 -15.22
C GLY A 74 6.39 3.03 -13.94
N ILE A 75 7.53 2.35 -14.11
CA ILE A 75 8.11 1.47 -13.07
C ILE A 75 8.56 2.15 -11.79
N ALA A 76 9.22 3.30 -11.90
CA ALA A 76 9.68 4.06 -10.73
C ALA A 76 8.50 4.57 -9.90
N LEU A 77 7.43 4.97 -10.59
CA LEU A 77 6.22 5.54 -9.99
C LEU A 77 5.42 4.50 -9.22
N VAL A 78 5.21 3.34 -9.83
CA VAL A 78 4.50 2.22 -9.19
C VAL A 78 5.22 1.79 -7.92
N LEU A 79 6.55 1.64 -7.94
CA LEU A 79 7.31 1.23 -6.75
C LEU A 79 7.18 2.26 -5.62
N ALA A 80 7.32 3.55 -5.92
CA ALA A 80 7.16 4.60 -4.92
C ALA A 80 5.74 4.63 -4.34
N MET A 81 4.72 4.53 -5.20
CA MET A 81 3.30 4.53 -4.82
C MET A 81 2.84 3.27 -4.12
N LEU A 82 3.50 2.14 -4.33
CA LEU A 82 3.15 0.88 -3.69
C LEU A 82 3.81 0.78 -2.32
N VAL A 83 5.08 1.18 -2.21
CA VAL A 83 5.85 1.07 -0.95
C VAL A 83 5.42 2.12 0.07
N THR A 84 5.22 3.37 -0.34
CA THR A 84 4.97 4.49 0.58
C THR A 84 3.68 4.35 1.42
N PRO A 85 2.48 4.18 0.83
CA PRO A 85 1.24 4.02 1.60
C PRO A 85 1.19 2.69 2.36
N ALA A 86 1.83 1.63 1.84
CA ALA A 86 1.95 0.35 2.57
C ALA A 86 2.78 0.52 3.85
N ALA A 87 3.92 1.23 3.77
CA ALA A 87 4.74 1.55 4.94
C ALA A 87 3.99 2.46 5.93
N THR A 88 3.24 3.45 5.44
CA THR A 88 2.39 4.32 6.28
C THR A 88 1.33 3.52 7.03
N ALA A 89 0.60 2.64 6.33
CA ALA A 89 -0.49 1.85 6.92
C ALA A 89 0.03 0.82 7.92
N GLN A 90 1.18 0.20 7.64
CA GLN A 90 1.87 -0.70 8.57
C GLN A 90 2.32 0.02 9.85
N LEU A 91 2.62 1.32 9.77
CA LEU A 91 2.93 2.12 10.96
C LEU A 91 1.69 2.39 11.82
N LEU A 92 0.50 2.46 11.22
CA LEU A 92 -0.72 2.92 11.86
C LEU A 92 -1.60 1.78 12.41
N THR A 93 -1.54 0.58 11.81
CA THR A 93 -2.47 -0.52 12.14
C THR A 93 -1.80 -1.88 12.27
N ARG A 94 -2.33 -2.72 13.17
CA ARG A 94 -1.90 -4.12 13.38
C ARG A 94 -2.77 -5.17 12.70
N ARG A 95 -3.97 -4.79 12.22
CA ARG A 95 -4.92 -5.69 11.56
C ARG A 95 -4.81 -5.53 10.05
N LEU A 96 -4.53 -6.61 9.32
CA LEU A 96 -4.46 -6.64 7.85
C LEU A 96 -5.65 -5.97 7.13
N PRO A 97 -6.93 -6.19 7.49
CA PRO A 97 -8.04 -5.51 6.81
C PRO A 97 -7.93 -3.99 6.91
N THR A 98 -7.62 -3.51 8.11
CA THR A 98 -7.50 -2.07 8.38
C THR A 98 -6.24 -1.51 7.71
N MET A 99 -5.17 -2.30 7.61
CA MET A 99 -3.95 -1.92 6.90
C MET A 99 -4.18 -1.80 5.39
N MET A 100 -4.89 -2.75 4.77
CA MET A 100 -5.24 -2.71 3.34
C MET A 100 -6.12 -1.50 3.03
N LEU A 101 -7.15 -1.26 3.85
CA LEU A 101 -8.08 -0.15 3.63
C LEU A 101 -7.42 1.21 3.84
N THR A 102 -6.63 1.37 4.90
CA THR A 102 -5.91 2.63 5.15
C THR A 102 -4.84 2.89 4.10
N ALA A 103 -4.09 1.88 3.66
CA ALA A 103 -3.11 2.02 2.57
C ALA A 103 -3.79 2.44 1.25
N ALA A 104 -4.91 1.80 0.91
CA ALA A 104 -5.67 2.13 -0.29
C ALA A 104 -6.21 3.56 -0.27
N ILE A 105 -6.80 4.00 0.86
CA ILE A 105 -7.30 5.37 1.02
C ILE A 105 -6.16 6.39 0.95
N LEU A 106 -5.05 6.16 1.66
CA LEU A 106 -3.89 7.05 1.63
C LEU A 106 -3.29 7.16 0.23
N GLY A 107 -3.12 6.04 -0.46
CA GLY A 107 -2.62 6.02 -1.84
C GLY A 107 -3.55 6.75 -2.80
N ALA A 108 -4.87 6.53 -2.69
CA ALA A 108 -5.86 7.21 -3.52
C ALA A 108 -5.86 8.73 -3.29
N VAL A 109 -5.88 9.17 -2.02
CA VAL A 109 -5.86 10.59 -1.67
C VAL A 109 -4.56 11.25 -2.13
N ALA A 110 -3.41 10.60 -1.94
CA ALA A 110 -2.13 11.12 -2.39
C ALA A 110 -2.04 11.26 -3.92
N ASN A 111 -2.57 10.28 -4.66
CA ASN A 111 -2.61 10.34 -6.12
C ASN A 111 -3.53 11.46 -6.63
N VAL A 112 -4.75 11.58 -6.08
CA VAL A 112 -5.69 12.63 -6.47
C VAL A 112 -5.14 14.01 -6.14
N ALA A 113 -4.59 14.20 -4.95
CA ALA A 113 -3.98 15.46 -4.55
C ALA A 113 -2.75 15.80 -5.41
N GLY A 114 -1.89 14.82 -5.67
CA GLY A 114 -0.70 15.00 -6.51
C GLY A 114 -1.05 15.34 -7.96
N LEU A 115 -2.09 14.72 -8.52
CA LEU A 115 -2.61 15.04 -9.84
C LEU A 115 -3.19 16.47 -9.90
N TYR A 116 -3.93 16.88 -8.86
CA TYR A 116 -4.49 18.24 -8.77
C TYR A 116 -3.39 19.31 -8.70
N VAL A 117 -2.34 19.09 -7.91
CA VAL A 117 -1.17 19.98 -7.85
C VAL A 117 -0.44 20.02 -9.19
N SER A 118 -0.31 18.87 -9.87
CA SER A 118 0.32 18.79 -11.19
C SER A 118 -0.39 19.68 -12.21
N TYR A 119 -1.72 19.75 -12.15
CA TYR A 119 -2.53 20.58 -13.05
C TYR A 119 -2.24 22.08 -12.86
N TYR A 120 -2.07 22.53 -11.62
CA TYR A 120 -1.76 23.94 -11.33
C TYR A 120 -0.33 24.34 -11.67
N VAL A 121 0.65 23.45 -11.41
CA VAL A 121 2.07 23.77 -11.52
C VAL A 121 2.64 23.40 -12.91
N ASN A 122 1.84 22.79 -13.81
CA ASN A 122 2.26 22.32 -15.14
C ASN A 122 3.51 21.40 -15.10
N ILE A 123 3.63 20.60 -14.03
CA ILE A 123 4.68 19.58 -13.89
C ILE A 123 4.15 18.25 -14.46
N ALA A 124 5.05 17.33 -14.82
CA ALA A 124 4.66 15.96 -15.16
C ALA A 124 3.91 15.28 -14.00
N ALA A 125 2.77 14.66 -14.32
CA ALA A 125 1.86 14.06 -13.34
C ALA A 125 2.55 13.01 -12.46
N GLY A 126 3.44 12.19 -13.03
CA GLY A 126 4.14 11.15 -12.30
C GLY A 126 4.95 11.68 -11.10
N PRO A 127 6.02 12.49 -11.32
CA PRO A 127 6.82 13.04 -10.24
C PRO A 127 6.00 13.82 -9.20
N ALA A 128 4.97 14.55 -9.63
CA ALA A 128 4.08 15.29 -8.73
C ALA A 128 3.33 14.36 -7.76
N MET A 129 2.82 13.22 -8.24
CA MET A 129 2.16 12.22 -7.38
C MET A 129 3.12 11.64 -6.34
N VAL A 130 4.37 11.32 -6.69
CA VAL A 130 5.36 10.76 -5.75
C VAL A 130 5.76 11.78 -4.69
N LEU A 131 6.02 13.02 -5.10
CA LEU A 131 6.32 14.11 -4.16
C LEU A 131 5.17 14.29 -3.17
N MET A 132 3.92 14.23 -3.65
CA MET A 132 2.75 14.37 -2.78
C MET A 132 2.56 13.17 -1.85
N ALA A 133 2.74 11.93 -2.34
CA ALA A 133 2.71 10.75 -1.49
C ALA A 133 3.83 10.75 -0.45
N THR A 134 5.01 11.23 -0.80
CA THR A 134 6.13 11.39 0.14
C THR A 134 5.83 12.47 1.18
N ALA A 135 5.22 13.59 0.77
CA ALA A 135 4.75 14.62 1.69
C ALA A 135 3.68 14.09 2.66
N PHE A 136 2.68 13.37 2.16
CA PHE A 136 1.68 12.69 2.98
C PHE A 136 2.33 11.66 3.92
N PHE A 137 3.28 10.87 3.44
CA PHE A 137 4.05 9.95 4.28
C PHE A 137 4.78 10.69 5.39
N LEU A 138 5.44 11.81 5.11
CA LEU A 138 6.15 12.60 6.12
C LEU A 138 5.18 13.20 7.14
N VAL A 139 4.04 13.75 6.70
CA VAL A 139 3.01 14.29 7.59
C VAL A 139 2.44 13.19 8.48
N VAL A 140 2.06 12.05 7.90
CA VAL A 140 1.56 10.92 8.68
C VAL A 140 2.66 10.34 9.55
N PHE A 141 3.90 10.24 9.10
CA PHE A 141 5.02 9.78 9.92
C PHE A 141 5.26 10.66 11.14
N PHE A 142 5.08 11.98 10.99
CA PHE A 142 5.23 12.94 12.08
C PHE A 142 4.02 12.92 13.04
N PHE A 143 2.80 12.77 12.50
CA PHE A 143 1.56 12.73 13.29
C PHE A 143 1.13 11.32 13.75
N ALA A 144 1.74 10.24 13.24
CA ALA A 144 1.35 8.87 13.54
C ALA A 144 1.62 8.55 15.02
N PRO A 145 0.57 8.37 15.84
CA PRO A 145 0.72 8.27 17.29
C PRO A 145 1.46 6.99 17.74
N GLN A 146 1.48 5.95 16.91
CA GLN A 146 1.88 4.60 17.34
C GLN A 146 3.36 4.28 17.08
N ARG A 147 4.04 5.02 16.19
CA ARG A 147 5.49 4.86 15.88
C ARG A 147 6.20 6.14 15.41
N GLY A 148 5.57 7.31 15.46
CA GLY A 148 6.29 8.58 15.27
C GLY A 148 7.40 8.72 16.32
N LEU A 149 8.54 9.30 15.94
CA LEU A 149 9.74 9.45 16.79
C LEU A 149 9.46 10.02 18.20
N LEU A 150 8.33 10.73 18.39
CA LEU A 150 7.84 11.22 19.68
C LEU A 150 7.36 10.13 20.66
N SER A 151 6.70 9.06 20.21
CA SER A 151 6.23 8.01 21.13
C SER A 151 7.39 7.15 21.66
N ARG A 152 8.45 7.00 20.86
CA ARG A 152 9.69 6.33 21.29
C ARG A 152 10.45 7.13 22.34
N ARG A 153 10.38 8.46 22.33
CA ARG A 153 11.03 9.32 23.33
C ARG A 153 10.33 9.24 24.70
N LEU A 154 9.00 9.13 24.72
CA LEU A 154 8.22 9.02 25.96
C LEU A 154 8.32 7.61 26.59
N THR A 155 8.31 6.54 25.80
CA THR A 155 8.47 5.17 26.34
C THR A 155 9.91 4.86 26.73
N ALA A 156 10.92 5.47 26.08
CA ALA A 156 12.32 5.31 26.48
C ALA A 156 12.64 5.95 27.84
N MET A 157 11.93 7.03 28.23
CA MET A 157 12.10 7.64 29.56
C MET A 157 11.39 6.84 30.67
N SER A 158 10.31 6.12 30.37
CA SER A 158 9.59 5.32 31.37
C SER A 158 10.32 4.04 31.79
N ASN A 159 11.10 3.41 30.90
CA ASN A 159 11.86 2.20 31.24
C ASN A 159 13.13 2.45 32.05
N VAL A 160 13.64 3.69 32.07
CA VAL A 160 14.83 4.05 32.86
C VAL A 160 14.48 4.29 34.33
N VAL A 161 13.25 4.69 34.65
CA VAL A 161 12.84 4.97 36.04
C VAL A 161 12.57 3.68 36.83
N THR A 162 12.04 2.63 36.19
CA THR A 162 11.75 1.35 36.87
C THR A 162 12.99 0.53 37.20
N GLN A 163 14.14 0.79 36.55
CA GLN A 163 15.37 0.04 36.79
C GLN A 163 16.21 0.56 37.97
N LYS A 164 15.80 1.66 38.64
CA LYS A 164 16.56 2.27 39.74
C LYS A 164 15.98 1.97 41.14
N THR A 165 14.95 1.14 41.24
CA THR A 165 14.30 0.75 42.49
C THR A 165 14.31 -0.75 42.77
N GLN A 166 15.09 -1.53 42.01
CA GLN A 166 15.52 -2.87 42.39
C GLN A 166 17.03 -2.99 42.33
#